data_AF-A0AAX6DK76-F1
#
_entry.id   AF-A0AAX6DK76-F1
#
_cell.length_a   1.000
_cell.length_b   1.000
_cell.length_c   1.000
_cell.angle_alpha   90.00
_cell.angle_beta   90.00
_cell.angle_gamma   90.00
#
_symmetry.space_group_name_H-M   'P 1'
#
loop_
_entity.id
_entity.type
_entity.pdbx_description
1 polymer ?
#
loop_
_entity_poly.entity_id
_entity_poly.type
_entity_poly.pdbx_seq_one_letter_code
_entity_poly.pdbx_strand_id
1 'polypeptide(L)'
;MRDCLRSLKQNHKDEDAKVKRAFQTLLTYAGNVARNPDEEKFRKIRLNNQAFQDRIGCLQGGIEFLELCGFQKEGDELLFLPRDKVDMAVLNSAGSELNSAIANPFFGVL
;
A
#
# COMPACT_ATOMS: atom_id res chain seq x y z
N MET A 1 -3.06 -6.82 7.99
CA MET A 1 -3.39 -5.87 6.88
C MET A 1 -4.55 -4.95 7.24
N ARG A 2 -5.73 -5.49 7.57
CA ARG A 2 -6.89 -4.69 7.95
C ARG A 2 -6.61 -3.70 9.09
N ASP A 3 -5.90 -4.13 10.14
CA ASP A 3 -5.56 -3.26 11.26
C ASP A 3 -4.59 -2.13 10.87
N CYS A 4 -3.63 -2.39 9.98
CA CYS A 4 -2.75 -1.35 9.42
C CYS A 4 -3.57 -0.29 8.65
N LEU A 5 -4.51 -0.71 7.79
CA LEU A 5 -5.40 0.22 7.09
C LEU A 5 -6.34 0.98 8.04
N ARG A 6 -6.81 0.32 9.12
CA ARG A 6 -7.62 0.95 10.16
C ARG A 6 -6.82 2.04 10.87
N SER A 7 -5.62 1.73 11.34
CA SER A 7 -4.73 2.70 12.01
C SER A 7 -4.37 3.86 11.09
N LEU A 8 -4.05 3.59 9.81
CA LEU A 8 -3.79 4.62 8.82
C LEU A 8 -4.99 5.56 8.66
N LYS A 9 -6.21 5.03 8.55
CA LYS A 9 -7.42 5.88 8.49
C LYS A 9 -7.66 6.66 9.79
N GLN A 10 -7.49 6.04 10.95
CA GLN A 10 -7.71 6.68 12.25
C GLN A 10 -6.72 7.81 12.54
N ASN A 11 -5.45 7.64 12.17
CA ASN A 11 -4.41 8.67 12.29
C ASN A 11 -4.65 9.87 11.37
N HIS A 12 -5.45 9.69 10.32
CA HIS A 12 -5.76 10.68 9.30
C HIS A 12 -7.27 10.90 9.13
N LYS A 13 -8.04 10.81 10.24
CA LYS A 13 -9.51 10.79 10.25
C LYS A 13 -10.19 12.03 9.66
N ASP A 14 -9.50 13.17 9.65
CA ASP A 14 -10.00 14.43 9.11
C ASP A 14 -9.53 14.66 7.65
N GLU A 15 -8.75 13.72 7.10
CA GLU A 15 -8.15 13.78 5.76
C GLU A 15 -8.71 12.68 4.83
N ASP A 16 -10.02 12.41 4.87
CA ASP A 16 -10.67 11.30 4.13
C ASP A 16 -10.27 11.21 2.65
N ALA A 17 -10.22 12.35 1.94
CA ALA A 17 -9.84 12.38 0.54
C ALA A 17 -8.38 11.95 0.32
N LYS A 18 -7.48 12.28 1.26
CA LYS A 18 -6.06 11.89 1.24
C LYS A 18 -5.91 10.40 1.54
N VAL A 19 -6.60 9.90 2.57
CA VAL A 19 -6.64 8.47 2.91
C VAL A 19 -7.15 7.63 1.74
N LYS A 20 -8.24 8.06 1.09
CA LYS A 20 -8.78 7.37 -0.08
C LYS A 20 -7.79 7.32 -1.24
N ARG A 21 -7.09 8.44 -1.53
CA ARG A 21 -6.04 8.49 -2.57
C ARG A 21 -4.85 7.58 -2.24
N ALA A 22 -4.48 7.48 -0.97
CA ALA A 22 -3.44 6.57 -0.51
C ALA A 22 -3.84 5.12 -0.73
N PHE A 23 -5.04 4.73 -0.31
CA PHE A 23 -5.55 3.36 -0.53
C PHE A 23 -5.61 3.00 -2.01
N GLN A 24 -6.04 3.92 -2.88
CA GLN A 24 -6.00 3.71 -4.33
C GLN A 24 -4.58 3.51 -4.87
N THR A 25 -3.61 4.23 -4.31
CA THR A 25 -2.20 4.12 -4.71
C THR A 25 -1.60 2.80 -4.23
N LEU A 26 -1.86 2.40 -2.98
CA LEU A 26 -1.48 1.08 -2.46
C LEU A 26 -2.10 -0.06 -3.27
N LEU A 27 -3.38 0.07 -3.65
CA LEU A 27 -4.07 -0.91 -4.49
C LEU A 27 -3.44 -1.02 -5.86
N THR A 28 -2.98 0.10 -6.42
CA THR A 28 -2.26 0.11 -7.69
C THR A 28 -0.93 -0.65 -7.57
N TYR A 29 -0.14 -0.40 -6.53
CA TYR A 29 1.12 -1.11 -6.33
C TYR A 29 0.93 -2.61 -6.15
N ALA A 30 0.08 -3.04 -5.22
CA ALA A 30 -0.20 -4.46 -4.98
C ALA A 30 -0.83 -5.14 -6.22
N GLY A 31 -1.79 -4.47 -6.86
CA GLY A 31 -2.50 -4.99 -8.03
C GLY A 31 -1.62 -5.11 -9.27
N ASN A 32 -0.67 -4.19 -9.48
CA ASN A 32 0.27 -4.27 -10.60
C ASN A 32 1.19 -5.48 -10.47
N VAL A 33 1.72 -5.74 -9.27
CA VAL A 33 2.52 -6.94 -9.00
C VAL A 33 1.67 -8.19 -9.15
N ALA A 34 0.47 -8.23 -8.56
CA ALA A 34 -0.39 -9.41 -8.64
C ALA A 34 -0.76 -9.79 -10.09
N ARG A 35 -0.94 -8.81 -10.97
CA ARG A 35 -1.24 -9.04 -12.38
C ARG A 35 -0.02 -9.43 -13.20
N ASN A 36 1.15 -8.88 -12.89
CA ASN A 36 2.38 -9.07 -13.65
C ASN A 36 3.57 -9.22 -12.69
N PRO A 37 3.73 -10.36 -11.99
CA PRO A 37 4.73 -10.52 -10.93
C PRO A 37 6.17 -10.53 -11.46
N ASP A 38 6.37 -10.94 -12.71
CA ASP A 38 7.69 -10.99 -13.34
C ASP A 38 8.17 -9.63 -13.87
N GLU A 39 7.27 -8.65 -13.97
CA GLU A 39 7.58 -7.31 -14.47
C GLU A 39 8.24 -6.46 -13.36
N GLU A 40 9.56 -6.29 -13.48
CA GLU A 40 10.41 -5.71 -12.43
C GLU A 40 10.01 -4.28 -12.05
N LYS A 41 9.55 -3.47 -13.02
CA LYS A 41 9.16 -2.07 -12.74
C LYS A 41 7.99 -1.98 -11.77
N PHE A 42 7.14 -3.01 -11.66
CA PHE A 42 6.03 -3.03 -10.71
C PHE A 42 6.46 -3.45 -9.31
N ARG A 43 7.60 -4.12 -9.20
CA ARG A 43 8.20 -4.54 -7.93
C ARG A 43 9.15 -3.49 -7.35
N LYS A 44 9.31 -2.32 -7.98
CA LYS A 44 10.20 -1.23 -7.54
C LYS A 44 9.42 0.07 -7.35
N ILE A 45 9.59 0.72 -6.20
CA ILE A 45 8.97 2.01 -5.86
C ILE A 45 10.06 2.94 -5.33
N ARG A 46 10.27 4.07 -5.99
CA ARG A 46 11.26 5.08 -5.54
C ARG A 46 10.68 5.92 -4.42
N LEU A 47 11.37 5.96 -3.28
CA LEU A 47 10.96 6.74 -2.13
C LEU A 47 11.06 8.25 -2.41
N ASN A 48 12.01 8.71 -3.24
CA ASN A 48 12.11 10.12 -3.63
C ASN A 48 11.04 10.59 -4.64
N ASN A 49 10.16 9.70 -5.13
CA ASN A 49 9.11 10.08 -6.06
C ASN A 49 8.09 10.99 -5.36
N GLN A 50 7.87 12.19 -5.90
CA GLN A 50 6.96 13.17 -5.28
C GLN A 50 5.54 12.61 -5.09
N ALA A 51 5.01 11.89 -6.09
CA ALA A 51 3.68 11.30 -5.97
C ALA A 51 3.61 10.18 -4.92
N PHE A 52 4.72 9.44 -4.72
CA PHE A 52 4.81 8.49 -3.62
C PHE A 52 4.84 9.22 -2.26
N GLN A 53 5.67 10.26 -2.12
CA GLN A 53 5.76 11.04 -0.89
C GLN A 53 4.41 11.69 -0.52
N ASP A 54 3.76 12.34 -1.48
CA ASP A 54 2.50 13.05 -1.27
C ASP A 54 1.34 12.13 -0.90
N ARG A 55 1.41 10.84 -1.27
CA ARG A 55 0.29 9.89 -1.10
C ARG A 55 0.54 8.84 -0.03
N ILE A 56 1.76 8.33 0.07
CA ILE A 56 2.13 7.20 0.92
C ILE A 56 3.19 7.61 1.95
N GLY A 57 4.25 8.30 1.51
CA GLY A 57 5.37 8.68 2.38
C GLY A 57 4.98 9.64 3.52
N CYS A 58 4.00 10.51 3.28
CA CYS A 58 3.47 11.44 4.29
C CYS A 58 2.42 10.84 5.23
N LEU A 59 2.04 9.57 5.05
CA LEU A 59 1.04 8.91 5.89
C LEU A 59 1.68 7.89 6.82
N GLN A 60 1.39 8.02 8.12
CA GLN A 60 1.84 7.03 9.09
C GLN A 60 1.19 5.67 8.79
N GLY A 61 2.02 4.64 8.61
CA GLY A 61 1.59 3.29 8.23
C GLY A 61 1.52 3.03 6.71
N GLY A 62 1.77 4.03 5.87
CA GLY A 62 1.75 3.85 4.40
C GLY A 62 2.83 2.88 3.90
N ILE A 63 4.05 3.03 4.41
CA ILE A 63 5.17 2.12 4.08
C ILE A 63 5.00 0.76 4.76
N GLU A 64 4.52 0.73 6.01
CA GLU A 64 4.27 -0.52 6.74
C GLU A 64 3.30 -1.44 5.98
N PHE A 65 2.29 -0.88 5.33
CA PHE A 65 1.38 -1.67 4.49
C PHE A 65 2.11 -2.34 3.30
N LEU A 66 3.04 -1.63 2.66
CA LEU A 66 3.84 -2.20 1.57
C LEU A 66 4.79 -3.29 2.08
N GLU A 67 5.36 -3.11 3.26
CA GLU A 67 6.17 -4.14 3.93
C GLU A 67 5.35 -5.39 4.24
N LEU A 68 4.09 -5.24 4.69
CA LEU A 68 3.15 -6.36 4.85
C LEU A 68 2.80 -7.06 3.53
N CYS A 69 2.92 -6.37 2.39
CA CYS A 69 2.77 -6.97 1.06
C CYS A 69 4.04 -7.68 0.57
N GLY A 70 5.13 -7.62 1.35
CA GLY A 70 6.43 -8.24 1.04
C GLY A 70 7.48 -7.27 0.46
N PHE A 71 7.16 -6.00 0.28
CA PHE A 71 8.17 -5.01 -0.13
C PHE A 71 9.20 -4.82 0.99
N GLN A 72 10.43 -4.49 0.62
CA GLN A 72 11.54 -4.30 1.53
C GLN A 72 12.23 -2.98 1.18
N LYS A 73 12.69 -2.25 2.20
CA LYS A 73 13.52 -1.07 2.00
C LYS A 73 14.91 -1.48 1.53
N GLU A 74 15.32 -0.95 0.40
CA GLU A 74 16.70 -0.99 -0.08
C GLU A 74 17.30 0.39 0.20
N GLY A 75 17.86 0.53 1.41
CA GLY A 75 18.31 1.82 1.94
C GLY A 75 17.16 2.82 2.13
N ASP A 76 17.47 4.10 1.95
CA ASP A 76 16.51 5.21 2.10
C ASP A 76 15.89 5.67 0.77
N GLU A 77 16.21 5.01 -0.34
CA GLU A 77 15.85 5.48 -1.69
C GLU A 77 14.79 4.64 -2.38
N LEU A 78 14.67 3.34 -2.06
CA LEU A 78 13.85 2.40 -2.80
C LEU A 78 13.11 1.41 -1.90
N LEU A 79 11.87 1.10 -2.27
CA LEU A 79 11.18 -0.12 -1.86
C LEU A 79 11.20 -1.11 -3.02
N PHE A 80 11.59 -2.34 -2.75
CA PHE A 80 11.64 -3.42 -3.72
C PHE A 80 10.94 -4.67 -3.20
N LEU A 81 10.23 -5.40 -4.07
CA LEU A 81 9.65 -6.70 -3.78
C LEU A 81 10.48 -7.80 -4.47
N PRO A 82 11.30 -8.56 -3.72
CA PRO A 82 12.05 -9.69 -4.28
C PRO A 82 11.13 -10.72 -4.94
N ARG A 83 11.60 -11.35 -6.02
CA ARG A 83 10.76 -12.26 -6.82
C ARG A 83 10.31 -13.48 -6.02
N ASP A 84 11.21 -13.98 -5.17
CA ASP A 84 10.98 -15.10 -4.25
C ASP A 84 10.06 -14.73 -3.06
N LYS A 85 9.80 -13.43 -2.85
CA LYS A 85 8.90 -12.91 -1.81
C LYS A 85 7.52 -12.52 -2.34
N VAL A 86 7.28 -12.69 -3.63
CA VAL A 86 5.94 -12.46 -4.22
C VAL A 86 5.00 -13.55 -3.72
N ASP A 87 4.11 -13.19 -2.80
CA ASP A 87 3.05 -14.07 -2.30
C ASP A 87 1.69 -13.60 -2.83
N MET A 88 1.11 -14.41 -3.72
CA MET A 88 -0.17 -14.09 -4.36
C MET A 88 -1.35 -14.09 -3.37
N ALA A 89 -1.32 -14.93 -2.33
CA ALA A 89 -2.36 -14.94 -1.30
C ALA A 89 -2.32 -13.64 -0.49
N VAL A 90 -1.12 -13.17 -0.16
CA VAL A 90 -0.88 -11.88 0.51
C VAL A 90 -1.35 -10.72 -0.37
N LEU A 91 -0.95 -10.68 -1.64
CA LEU A 91 -1.32 -9.60 -2.57
C LEU A 91 -2.83 -9.56 -2.86
N ASN A 92 -3.48 -10.71 -3.01
CA ASN A 92 -4.93 -10.80 -3.19
C ASN A 92 -5.68 -10.35 -1.93
N SER A 93 -5.19 -10.74 -0.76
CA SER A 93 -5.74 -10.27 0.53
C SER A 93 -5.60 -8.77 0.70
N ALA A 94 -4.42 -8.20 0.36
CA ALA A 94 -4.18 -6.77 0.37
C ALA A 94 -5.16 -6.02 -0.56
N GLY A 95 -5.34 -6.53 -1.78
CA GLY A 95 -6.28 -5.96 -2.74
C GLY A 95 -7.73 -6.00 -2.25
N SER A 96 -8.16 -7.09 -1.62
CA SER A 96 -9.51 -7.22 -1.06
C SER A 96 -9.75 -6.23 0.08
N GLU A 97 -8.82 -6.15 1.03
CA GLU A 97 -8.90 -5.23 2.17
C GLU A 97 -8.88 -3.76 1.72
N LEU A 98 -8.04 -3.41 0.74
CA LEU A 98 -7.99 -2.06 0.16
C LEU A 98 -9.29 -1.70 -0.57
N ASN A 99 -9.84 -2.62 -1.36
CA ASN A 99 -11.13 -2.39 -2.03
C ASN A 99 -12.26 -2.20 -1.02
N SER A 100 -12.30 -3.03 0.04
CA SER A 100 -13.24 -2.88 1.15
C SER A 100 -13.08 -1.50 1.81
N ALA A 101 -11.84 -1.07 2.08
CA ALA A 101 -11.56 0.21 2.71
C ALA A 101 -11.96 1.42 1.84
N ILE A 102 -11.82 1.32 0.51
CA ILE A 102 -12.19 2.37 -0.44
C ILE A 102 -13.71 2.45 -0.63
N ALA A 103 -14.39 1.30 -0.64
CA ALA A 103 -15.82 1.20 -0.93
C ALA A 103 -16.71 1.38 0.31
N ASN A 104 -16.22 1.08 1.51
CA ASN A 104 -16.99 1.11 2.74
C ASN A 104 -16.74 2.43 3.53
N PRO A 105 -17.74 3.33 3.64
CA PRO A 105 -17.63 4.56 4.43
C PRO A 105 -17.29 4.29 5.91
N PHE A 106 -17.77 3.17 6.45
CA PHE A 106 -17.59 2.75 7.83
C PHE A 106 -16.33 1.88 8.04
N PHE A 107 -15.46 1.74 7.04
CA PHE A 107 -14.21 1.01 7.23
C PHE A 107 -13.42 1.61 8.40
N GLY A 108 -13.00 0.76 9.34
CA GLY A 108 -12.24 1.16 10.52
C GLY A 108 -13.04 1.82 11.65
N VAL A 109 -14.37 1.89 11.53
CA VAL A 109 -15.30 2.26 12.60
C VAL A 109 -15.64 0.98 13.36
N LEU A 110 -14.82 0.64 14.37
CA LEU A 110 -15.04 -0.29 15.49
C LEU A 110 -13.72 -0.51 16.23
#